data_AF-A0A9X7BUD7-F1
#
_entry.id   AF-A0A9X7BUD7-F1
#
_cell.length_a   1.000
_cell.length_b   1.000
_cell.length_c   1.000
_cell.angle_alpha   90.00
_cell.angle_beta   90.00
_cell.angle_gamma   90.00
#
_symmetry.space_group_name_H-M   'P 1'
#
loop_
_entity.id
_entity.type
_entity.pdbx_description
1 polymer ?
#
loop_
_entity_poly.entity_id
_entity_poly.type
_entity_poly.pdbx_seq_one_letter_code
_entity_poly.pdbx_strand_id
1 'polypeptide(L)' 'MSYIWNEILTAREASIKLGKNPKYIYFLWIRHSNVLLKDSVKMIGRELLITREGYEYLKILAKKGE' A
#
# COMPACT_ATOMS: atom_id res chain seq x y z
N MET A 1 2.91 9.29 -18.43
CA MET A 1 2.88 9.66 -17.00
C MET A 1 4.17 9.16 -16.37
N SER A 2 5.13 10.04 -16.10
CA SER A 2 6.36 9.65 -15.42
C SER A 2 6.05 9.57 -13.93
N TYR A 3 5.83 8.36 -13.41
CA TYR A 3 5.61 8.15 -11.98
C TYR A 3 6.86 8.62 -11.24
N ILE A 4 6.74 9.73 -10.51
CA ILE A 4 7.82 10.25 -9.67
C ILE A 4 8.00 9.25 -8.52
N TRP A 5 8.99 8.38 -8.65
CA TRP A 5 9.36 7.38 -7.65
C TRP A 5 9.86 7.97 -6.32
N ASN A 6 9.87 9.31 -6.16
CA ASN A 6 10.19 9.98 -4.88
C ASN A 6 9.11 9.84 -3.81
N GLU A 7 7.93 9.29 -4.13
CA GLU A 7 6.83 9.11 -3.17
C GLU A 7 6.41 7.64 -2.99
N ILE A 8 7.36 6.71 -3.07
CA ILE A 8 7.12 5.28 -2.77
C ILE A 8 7.30 5.05 -1.26
N LEU A 9 6.42 4.24 -0.70
CA LEU A 9 6.61 3.64 0.63
C LEU A 9 6.83 2.14 0.48
N THR A 10 7.60 1.54 1.39
CA THR A 10 7.50 0.09 1.53
C THR A 10 6.11 -0.26 2.07
N ALA A 11 5.56 -1.39 1.62
CA ALA A 11 4.29 -1.91 2.12
C ALA A 11 4.31 -2.09 3.66
N ARG A 12 5.49 -2.37 4.22
CA ARG A 12 5.70 -2.47 5.66
C ARG A 12 5.52 -1.12 6.35
N GLU A 13 6.24 -0.08 5.90
CA GLU A 13 6.12 1.27 6.47
C GLU A 13 4.72 1.84 6.31
N ALA A 14 4.14 1.69 5.12
CA ALA A 14 2.77 2.13 4.85
C ALA A 14 1.77 1.43 5.78
N SER A 15 1.91 0.13 6.01
CA SER A 15 1.04 -0.61 6.95
C SER A 15 1.16 -0.08 8.38
N ILE A 16 2.37 0.21 8.85
CA ILE A 16 2.61 0.79 10.18
C ILE A 16 2.01 2.21 10.27
N LYS A 17 2.20 3.04 9.24
CA LYS A 17 1.62 4.40 9.16
C LYS A 17 0.08 4.39 9.11
N LEU A 18 -0.53 3.30 8.68
CA LEU A 18 -1.99 3.09 8.73
C LEU A 18 -2.48 2.59 10.10
N GLY A 19 -1.58 2.41 11.08
CA GLY A 19 -1.92 1.82 12.38
C GLY A 19 -2.28 0.33 12.29
N LYS A 20 -1.85 -0.38 11.25
CA LYS A 20 -2.16 -1.80 11.02
C LYS A 20 -0.92 -2.68 11.26
N ASN A 21 -1.14 -4.00 11.24
CA ASN A 21 -0.05 -4.98 11.27
C ASN A 21 0.96 -4.70 10.13
N PRO A 22 2.28 -4.80 10.34
CA PRO A 22 3.29 -4.54 9.30
C PRO A 22 3.14 -5.37 8.01
N LYS A 23 2.45 -6.51 8.06
CA LYS A 23 2.12 -7.36 6.90
C LYS A 23 0.76 -7.05 6.26
N TYR A 24 0.06 -6.01 6.70
CA TYR A 24 -1.31 -5.69 6.24
C TYR A 24 -1.39 -5.53 4.72
N ILE A 25 -0.62 -4.62 4.13
CA ILE A 25 -0.61 -4.41 2.67
C ILE A 25 -0.11 -5.65 1.92
N TYR A 26 0.85 -6.37 2.50
CA TYR A 26 1.31 -7.64 1.93
C TYR A 26 0.18 -8.67 1.84
N PHE A 27 -0.63 -8.81 2.89
CA PHE A 27 -1.78 -9.72 2.88
C PHE A 27 -2.86 -9.29 1.90
N LEU A 28 -3.11 -7.99 1.74
CA LEU A 28 -4.03 -7.50 0.71
C LEU A 28 -3.52 -7.86 -0.69
N TRP A 29 -2.22 -7.68 -0.93
CA TRP A 29 -1.60 -7.90 -2.23
C TRP A 29 -1.59 -9.38 -2.62
N ILE A 30 -1.10 -10.27 -1.73
CA ILE A 30 -1.02 -11.71 -2.00
C ILE A 30 -2.41 -12.36 -2.14
N ARG A 31 -3.44 -11.77 -1.54
CA ARG A 31 -4.84 -12.23 -1.65
C ARG A 31 -5.59 -11.59 -2.81
N HIS A 32 -4.93 -10.79 -3.64
CA HIS A 32 -5.55 -10.04 -4.74
C HIS A 32 -6.79 -9.25 -4.28
N SER A 33 -6.72 -8.63 -3.10
CA SER A 33 -7.85 -7.92 -2.50
C SER A 33 -8.27 -6.74 -3.37
N ASN A 34 -9.57 -6.63 -3.62
CA ASN A 34 -10.21 -5.49 -4.29
C ASN A 34 -10.10 -4.17 -3.51
N VAL A 35 -9.60 -4.21 -2.28
CA VAL A 35 -9.30 -3.04 -1.45
C VAL A 35 -8.06 -2.29 -1.93
N LEU A 36 -7.17 -2.92 -2.71
CA LEU A 36 -6.02 -2.24 -3.30
C LEU A 36 -6.42 -1.54 -4.59
N LEU A 37 -5.94 -0.31 -4.76
CA LEU A 37 -6.03 0.38 -6.04
C LEU A 37 -5.19 -0.39 -7.08
N LYS A 38 -5.72 -0.54 -8.29
CA LYS A 38 -5.07 -1.31 -9.35
C LYS A 38 -3.67 -0.76 -9.64
N ASP A 39 -2.68 -1.64 -9.76
CA ASP A 39 -1.28 -1.30 -10.06
C ASP A 39 -0.60 -0.37 -9.04
N SER A 40 -1.25 -0.10 -7.90
CA SER A 40 -0.70 0.77 -6.84
C SER A 40 0.37 0.10 -5.98
N VAL A 41 0.48 -1.23 -6.03
CA VAL A 41 1.42 -2.05 -5.27
C VAL A 41 2.23 -2.90 -6.22
N LYS A 42 3.55 -2.94 -6.02
CA LYS A 42 4.48 -3.71 -6.87
C LYS A 42 5.61 -4.31 -6.05
N MET A 43 5.99 -5.55 -6.38
CA MET A 43 7.20 -6.17 -5.88
C MET A 43 8.41 -5.72 -6.71
N ILE A 44 9.44 -5.19 -6.05
CA ILE A 44 10.72 -4.88 -6.67
C ILE A 44 11.81 -5.58 -5.85
N GLY A 45 12.50 -6.55 -6.47
CA GLY A 45 13.44 -7.42 -5.76
C GLY A 45 12.74 -8.21 -4.65
N ARG A 46 13.11 -7.95 -3.40
CA ARG A 46 12.51 -8.57 -2.20
C ARG A 46 11.58 -7.64 -1.42
N GLU A 47 11.38 -6.42 -1.90
CA GLU A 47 10.57 -5.41 -1.22
C GLU A 47 9.26 -5.19 -1.96
N LEU A 48 8.17 -5.23 -1.20
CA LEU A 48 6.85 -4.84 -1.67
C LEU A 48 6.70 -3.34 -1.47
N LEU A 49 6.41 -2.63 -2.54
CA LEU A 49 6.29 -1.17 -2.57
C LEU A 49 4.85 -0.76 -2.86
N ILE A 50 4.44 0.39 -2.32
CA ILE A 50 3.16 1.02 -2.60
C ILE A 50 3.37 2.47 -3.02
N THR A 51 2.63 2.88 -4.04
CA THR A 51 2.58 4.28 -4.49
C THR A 51 1.94 5.17 -3.43
N ARG A 52 2.27 6.47 -3.44
CA ARG A 52 1.61 7.46 -2.57
C ARG A 52 0.10 7.44 -2.71
N GLU A 53 -0.39 7.38 -3.94
CA GLU A 53 -1.82 7.30 -4.26
C GLU A 53 -2.48 6.08 -3.61
N GLY A 54 -1.88 4.89 -3.77
CA GLY A 54 -2.36 3.67 -3.12
C GLY A 54 -2.38 3.78 -1.60
N TYR A 55 -1.36 4.41 -1.00
CA TYR A 55 -1.30 4.63 0.44
C TYR A 55 -2.40 5.58 0.93
N GLU A 56 -2.59 6.74 0.28
CA GLU A 56 -3.63 7.70 0.67
C GLU A 56 -5.04 7.12 0.50
N TYR A 57 -5.25 6.32 -0.55
CA TYR A 57 -6.50 5.58 -0.74
C TYR A 57 -6.78 4.64 0.43
N LEU A 58 -5.80 3.81 0.83
CA LEU A 58 -5.93 2.93 1.99
C LEU A 58 -6.13 3.69 3.30
N LYS A 59 -5.53 4.88 3.45
CA LYS A 59 -5.70 5.73 4.63
C LYS A 59 -7.12 6.24 4.79
N ILE A 60 -7.79 6.59 3.68
CA ILE A 60 -9.21 6.97 3.69
C ILE A 60 -10.08 5.78 4.10
N LEU A 61 -9.80 4.59 3.56
CA LEU A 61 -10.56 3.38 3.90
C LEU A 61 -10.36 2.97 5.36
N ALA A 62 -9.13 3.06 5.88
CA ALA A 62 -8.81 2.70 7.25
C ALA A 62 -9.58 3.56 8.28
N LYS A 63 -9.87 4.83 7.96
CA LYS A 63 -10.67 5.75 8.80
C LYS A 63 -12.17 5.52 8.72
N LYS A 64 -12.68 4.87 7.67
CA LYS A 64 -14.12 4.60 7.49
C LYS A 64 -14.60 3.35 8.26
N GLY A 65 -13.67 2.55 8.76
CA GLY A 65 -13.97 1.33 9.52
C GLY A 65 -13.97 1.51 11.04
N GLU A 66 -13.93 2.76 11.52
CA GLU A 66 -14.11 3.16 12.93
C GLU A 66 -15.54 3.67 13.15
#